data_AF-A0A382N929-F1
#
_entry.id   AF-A0A382N929-F1
#
_cell.length_a   1.000
_cell.length_b   1.000
_cell.length_c   1.000
_cell.angle_alpha   90.00
_cell.angle_beta   90.00
_cell.angle_gamma   90.00
#
_symmetry.space_group_name_H-M   'P 1'
#
loop_
_entity.id
_entity.type
_entity.pdbx_description
1 polymer ?
#
loop_
_entity_poly.entity_id
_entity_poly.type
_entity_poly.pdbx_seq_one_letter_code
_entity_poly.pdbx_strand_id
1 'polypeptide(L)'
;MSITRSPEFLDALLKAGIIEYLKGFKDDIADNYEESQQAFLDLFIPMWEAQKKLNDAVEMYYYGSVGNRSAMNASQFATNVMSILVPVFMRPQRFIQEMPDEAKDQLANQHVIHNLSERTGIPLPLLLPTQFDELGEVTEIHDLIVAGPDGEPFLTQWAVPAIAALQEQDVQLPQELAELIWLPDSFV
;
A
#
# COMPACT_ATOMS: atom_id res chain seq x y z
N MET A 1 10.70 -31.97 21.14
CA MET A 1 10.88 -30.53 21.41
C MET A 1 9.79 -29.83 20.63
N SER A 2 8.81 -29.22 21.32
CA SER A 2 7.80 -28.39 20.66
C SER A 2 8.51 -27.09 20.29
N ILE A 3 8.75 -26.85 18.99
CA ILE A 3 9.15 -25.52 18.54
C ILE A 3 7.96 -24.63 18.87
N THR A 4 8.15 -23.63 19.72
CA THR A 4 7.10 -22.68 20.07
C THR A 4 6.70 -21.94 18.79
N ARG A 5 5.57 -22.32 18.19
CA ARG A 5 4.95 -21.69 17.01
C ARG A 5 4.31 -20.36 17.40
N SER A 6 5.05 -19.47 18.05
CA SER A 6 4.49 -18.17 18.45
C SER A 6 4.16 -17.34 17.19
N PRO A 7 3.18 -16.43 17.26
CA PRO A 7 2.84 -15.56 16.14
C PRO A 7 4.05 -14.78 15.61
N GLU A 8 4.92 -14.28 16.50
CA GLU A 8 6.12 -13.53 16.13
C GLU A 8 7.16 -14.41 15.42
N PHE A 9 7.28 -15.67 15.82
CA PHE A 9 8.17 -16.62 15.15
C PHE A 9 7.68 -16.90 13.72
N LEU A 10 6.38 -17.11 13.55
CA LEU A 10 5.76 -17.38 12.26
C LEU A 10 5.83 -16.14 11.35
N ASP A 11 5.56 -14.95 11.88
CA ASP A 11 5.70 -13.68 11.17
C ASP A 11 7.13 -13.48 10.66
N ALA A 12 8.13 -13.65 11.53
CA ALA A 12 9.53 -13.54 11.16
C ALA A 12 9.93 -14.57 10.09
N LEU A 13 9.40 -15.79 10.18
CA LEU A 13 9.65 -16.86 9.21
C LEU A 13 9.08 -16.51 7.82
N LEU A 14 7.86 -15.98 7.78
CA LEU A 14 7.23 -15.56 6.52
C LEU A 14 7.95 -14.34 5.92
N LYS A 15 8.26 -13.33 6.73
CA LYS A 15 9.04 -12.15 6.32
C LYS A 15 10.40 -12.56 5.76
N ALA A 16 11.09 -13.52 6.39
CA ALA A 16 12.35 -14.04 5.87
C ALA A 16 12.20 -14.71 4.49
N GLY A 17 11.11 -15.45 4.27
CA GLY A 17 10.80 -16.03 2.96
C GLY A 17 10.58 -14.97 1.87
N ILE A 18 9.84 -13.90 2.18
CA ILE A 18 9.64 -12.76 1.28
C ILE A 18 10.96 -12.07 0.97
N ILE A 19 11.77 -11.76 2.01
CA ILE A 19 13.08 -11.12 1.84
C ILE A 19 13.98 -11.96 0.94
N GLU A 20 14.06 -13.27 1.17
CA GLU A 20 14.90 -14.16 0.37
C GLU A 20 14.45 -14.22 -1.09
N TYR A 21 13.14 -14.25 -1.35
CA TYR A 21 12.61 -14.18 -2.71
C TYR A 21 12.94 -12.84 -3.38
N LEU A 22 12.70 -11.72 -2.69
CA LEU A 22 12.90 -10.36 -3.25
C LEU A 22 14.37 -10.01 -3.48
N LYS A 23 15.33 -10.65 -2.78
CA LYS A 23 16.77 -10.50 -3.08
C LYS A 23 17.11 -10.79 -4.54
N GLY A 24 16.41 -11.73 -5.17
CA GLY A 24 16.60 -12.06 -6.58
C GLY A 24 16.22 -10.93 -7.54
N PHE A 25 15.47 -9.94 -7.07
CA PHE A 25 14.93 -8.84 -7.87
C PHE A 25 15.44 -7.47 -7.43
N LYS A 26 16.43 -7.40 -6.54
CA LYS A 26 16.92 -6.14 -5.98
C LYS A 26 17.26 -5.11 -7.06
N ASP A 27 18.04 -5.52 -8.07
CA ASP A 27 18.49 -4.63 -9.14
C ASP A 27 17.29 -4.18 -10.00
N ASP A 28 16.36 -5.10 -10.32
CA ASP A 28 15.13 -4.77 -11.06
C ASP A 28 14.25 -3.78 -10.29
N ILE A 29 14.15 -3.93 -8.96
CA ILE A 29 13.41 -3.00 -8.11
C ILE A 29 14.08 -1.63 -8.14
N ALA A 30 15.39 -1.57 -7.91
CA ALA A 30 16.15 -0.33 -7.89
C ALA A 30 16.02 0.44 -9.23
N ASP A 31 16.14 -0.27 -10.35
CA ASP A 31 16.09 0.32 -11.68
C ASP A 31 14.68 0.81 -12.08
N ASN A 32 13.62 0.23 -11.50
CA ASN A 32 12.23 0.52 -11.88
C ASN A 32 11.45 1.35 -10.86
N TYR A 33 11.92 1.52 -9.63
CA TYR A 33 11.15 2.19 -8.57
C TYR A 33 10.82 3.65 -8.91
N GLU A 34 11.82 4.44 -9.29
CA GLU A 34 11.63 5.85 -9.66
C GLU A 34 10.69 5.99 -10.86
N GLU A 35 10.85 5.15 -11.88
CA GLU A 35 9.97 5.18 -13.06
C GLU A 35 8.53 4.75 -12.73
N SER A 36 8.35 3.85 -11.77
CA SER A 36 7.03 3.42 -11.28
C SER A 36 6.33 4.56 -10.54
N GLN A 37 7.08 5.33 -9.76
CA GLN A 37 6.62 6.54 -9.10
C GLN A 37 6.28 7.63 -10.12
N GLN A 38 7.16 7.87 -11.09
CA GLN A 38 6.95 8.88 -12.12
C GLN A 38 5.73 8.56 -12.98
N ALA A 39 5.52 7.30 -13.35
CA ALA A 39 4.34 6.88 -14.11
C ALA A 39 3.02 7.19 -13.39
N PHE A 40 2.98 7.05 -12.06
CA PHE A 40 1.83 7.46 -11.26
C PHE A 40 1.65 8.99 -11.28
N LEU A 41 2.73 9.73 -11.07
CA LEU A 41 2.69 11.20 -11.04
C LEU A 41 2.29 11.78 -12.40
N ASP A 42 2.82 11.24 -13.50
CA ASP A 42 2.49 11.69 -14.86
C ASP A 42 1.01 11.51 -15.20
N LEU A 43 0.38 10.45 -14.68
CA LEU A 43 -1.05 10.22 -14.84
C LEU A 43 -1.87 11.18 -13.97
N PHE A 44 -1.48 11.34 -12.70
CA PHE A 44 -2.34 11.93 -11.69
C PHE A 44 -2.17 13.45 -11.53
N ILE A 45 -0.93 13.96 -11.60
CA ILE A 45 -0.63 15.39 -11.36
C ILE A 45 -1.39 16.32 -12.31
N PRO A 46 -1.45 16.08 -13.64
CA PRO A 46 -2.19 16.96 -14.54
C PRO A 46 -3.69 17.07 -14.16
N MET A 47 -4.29 15.95 -13.74
CA MET A 47 -5.68 15.90 -13.31
C MET A 47 -5.90 16.65 -11.99
N TRP A 48 -5.01 16.45 -11.02
CA TRP A 48 -5.02 17.17 -9.75
C TRP A 48 -4.90 18.69 -9.94
N GLU A 49 -3.96 19.14 -10.75
CA GLU A 49 -3.76 20.57 -11.01
C GLU A 49 -4.97 21.22 -11.69
N ALA A 50 -5.58 20.52 -12.65
CA ALA A 50 -6.79 20.97 -13.31
C ALA A 50 -7.96 21.11 -12.32
N GLN A 51 -8.16 20.10 -11.46
CA GLN A 51 -9.22 20.12 -10.45
C GLN A 51 -8.99 21.21 -9.40
N LYS A 52 -7.75 21.38 -8.94
CA LYS A 52 -7.38 22.45 -8.00
C LYS A 52 -7.68 23.82 -8.57
N LYS A 53 -7.30 24.08 -9.84
CA LYS A 53 -7.58 25.35 -10.53
C LYS A 53 -9.08 25.61 -10.67
N LEU A 54 -9.86 24.57 -10.99
CA LEU A 54 -11.32 24.66 -11.02
C LEU A 54 -11.87 25.02 -9.64
N ASN A 55 -11.38 24.36 -8.59
CA ASN A 55 -11.82 24.63 -7.22
C ASN A 55 -11.54 26.06 -6.78
N ASP A 56 -10.34 26.56 -7.04
CA ASP A 56 -9.98 27.94 -6.70
C ASP A 56 -10.86 28.96 -7.45
N ALA A 57 -11.18 28.68 -8.72
CA ALA A 57 -12.10 29.51 -9.49
C ALA A 57 -13.53 29.47 -8.92
N VAL A 58 -14.07 28.28 -8.62
CA VAL A 58 -15.40 28.12 -8.03
C VAL A 58 -15.47 28.80 -6.65
N GLU A 59 -14.47 28.63 -5.80
CA GLU A 59 -14.39 29.32 -4.51
C GLU A 59 -14.43 30.84 -4.71
N MET A 60 -13.64 31.38 -5.64
CA MET A 60 -13.62 32.82 -5.94
C MET A 60 -14.99 33.36 -6.43
N TYR A 61 -15.66 32.64 -7.34
CA TYR A 61 -16.93 33.09 -7.91
C TYR A 61 -18.12 32.99 -6.94
N TYR A 62 -18.14 31.98 -6.07
CA TYR A 62 -19.23 31.76 -5.13
C TYR A 62 -18.94 32.30 -3.71
N TYR A 63 -17.76 32.89 -3.47
CA TYR A 63 -17.42 33.52 -2.20
C TYR A 63 -18.45 34.58 -1.80
N GLY A 64 -19.02 34.46 -0.60
CA GLY A 64 -20.01 35.42 -0.07
C GLY A 64 -21.43 35.30 -0.65
N SER A 65 -21.69 34.33 -1.54
CA SER A 65 -23.01 34.10 -2.13
C SER A 65 -23.90 33.26 -1.19
N VAL A 66 -25.02 33.83 -0.71
CA VAL A 66 -25.92 33.19 0.27
C VAL A 66 -26.83 32.10 -0.33
N GLY A 67 -26.93 32.02 -1.66
CA GLY A 67 -27.83 31.09 -2.34
C GLY A 67 -27.10 30.21 -3.35
N ASN A 68 -27.14 28.90 -3.11
CA ASN A 68 -26.66 27.80 -3.97
C ASN A 68 -25.16 27.48 -3.91
N ARG A 69 -24.74 26.93 -2.75
CA ARG A 69 -23.41 26.36 -2.51
C ARG A 69 -23.17 24.98 -3.16
N SER A 70 -24.09 24.47 -3.98
CA SER A 70 -23.98 23.11 -4.53
C SER A 70 -22.72 22.90 -5.39
N ALA A 71 -22.41 23.84 -6.28
CA ALA A 71 -21.20 23.79 -7.11
C ALA A 71 -19.91 23.90 -6.27
N MET A 72 -19.91 24.78 -5.27
CA MET A 72 -18.79 24.93 -4.34
C MET A 72 -18.56 23.65 -3.53
N ASN A 73 -19.62 23.08 -2.95
CA ASN A 73 -19.55 21.85 -2.17
C ASN A 73 -19.09 20.66 -3.04
N ALA A 74 -19.60 20.54 -4.27
CA ALA A 74 -19.21 19.48 -5.19
C ALA A 74 -17.74 19.59 -5.61
N SER A 75 -17.28 20.82 -5.89
CA SER A 75 -15.88 21.09 -6.23
C SER A 75 -14.94 20.78 -5.06
N GLN A 76 -15.31 21.18 -3.84
CA GLN A 76 -14.56 20.86 -2.63
C GLN A 76 -14.52 19.35 -2.41
N PHE A 77 -15.66 18.68 -2.47
CA PHE A 77 -15.73 17.21 -2.35
C PHE A 77 -14.79 16.50 -3.34
N ALA A 78 -14.85 16.85 -4.63
CA ALA A 78 -13.99 16.25 -5.64
C ALA A 78 -12.51 16.51 -5.36
N THR A 79 -12.16 17.73 -4.92
CA THR A 79 -10.80 18.10 -4.55
C THR A 79 -10.31 17.31 -3.33
N ASN A 80 -11.16 17.14 -2.31
CA ASN A 80 -10.83 16.37 -1.11
C ASN A 80 -10.59 14.89 -1.45
N VAL A 81 -11.47 14.28 -2.25
CA VAL A 81 -11.32 12.87 -2.68
C VAL A 81 -10.03 12.69 -3.48
N MET A 82 -9.75 13.58 -4.43
CA MET A 82 -8.51 13.53 -5.21
C MET A 82 -7.26 13.73 -4.34
N SER A 83 -7.35 14.53 -3.28
CA SER A 83 -6.18 14.81 -2.43
C SER A 83 -5.59 13.56 -1.75
N ILE A 84 -6.38 12.49 -1.57
CA ILE A 84 -5.94 11.20 -1.00
C ILE A 84 -4.89 10.53 -1.91
N LEU A 85 -4.94 10.80 -3.21
CA LEU A 85 -3.99 10.27 -4.21
C LEU A 85 -2.78 11.19 -4.41
N VAL A 86 -2.80 12.42 -3.89
CA VAL A 86 -1.64 13.32 -3.97
C VAL A 86 -0.60 12.87 -2.94
N PRO A 87 0.70 12.77 -3.22
CA PRO A 87 1.70 12.52 -2.18
C PRO A 87 1.70 13.62 -1.10
N VAL A 88 1.91 13.27 0.17
CA VAL A 88 1.81 14.20 1.32
C VAL A 88 2.64 15.47 1.12
N PHE A 89 3.86 15.38 0.57
CA PHE A 89 4.73 16.54 0.33
C PHE A 89 4.19 17.52 -0.72
N MET A 90 3.24 17.09 -1.56
CA MET A 90 2.56 17.92 -2.57
C MET A 90 1.18 18.39 -2.12
N ARG A 91 0.68 17.91 -0.97
CA ARG A 91 -0.67 18.24 -0.48
C ARG A 91 -0.74 19.66 0.09
N PRO A 92 -1.79 20.44 -0.23
CA PRO A 92 -2.12 21.66 0.49
C PRO A 92 -2.34 21.40 1.99
N GLN A 93 -1.87 22.32 2.84
CA GLN A 93 -1.92 22.19 4.31
C GLN A 93 -3.32 21.86 4.86
N ARG A 94 -4.38 22.41 4.25
CA ARG A 94 -5.76 22.14 4.67
C ARG A 94 -6.14 20.65 4.58
N PHE A 95 -5.59 19.92 3.61
CA PHE A 95 -5.91 18.51 3.38
C PHE A 95 -5.05 17.56 4.20
N ILE A 96 -3.86 18.00 4.63
CA ILE A 96 -3.01 17.23 5.54
C ILE A 96 -3.71 17.02 6.89
N GLN A 97 -4.53 17.98 7.33
CA GLN A 97 -5.23 17.93 8.63
C GLN A 97 -6.53 17.12 8.61
N GLU A 98 -7.08 16.82 7.42
CA GLU A 98 -8.38 16.16 7.27
C GLU A 98 -8.27 14.63 7.13
N MET A 99 -7.06 14.08 6.98
CA MET A 99 -6.84 12.65 6.80
C MET A 99 -6.23 12.00 8.05
N PRO A 100 -6.65 10.76 8.39
CA PRO A 100 -5.95 9.93 9.37
C PRO A 100 -4.47 9.75 8.97
N ASP A 101 -3.58 9.71 9.95
CA ASP A 101 -2.14 9.52 9.71
C ASP A 101 -1.86 8.19 9.01
N GLU A 102 -2.71 7.20 9.27
CA GLU A 102 -2.68 5.87 8.70
C GLU A 102 -3.06 5.87 7.22
N ALA A 103 -3.92 6.79 6.77
CA ALA A 103 -4.44 6.80 5.39
C ALA A 103 -3.56 7.59 4.40
N LYS A 104 -2.43 8.16 4.85
CA LYS A 104 -1.58 9.14 4.14
C LYS A 104 -1.23 8.77 2.69
N ASP A 105 -0.02 8.32 2.43
CA ASP A 105 0.45 8.01 1.07
C ASP A 105 0.06 6.59 0.66
N GLN A 106 -0.80 5.90 1.41
CA GLN A 106 -1.13 4.50 1.17
C GLN A 106 -1.65 4.25 -0.25
N LEU A 107 -2.59 5.05 -0.76
CA LEU A 107 -3.11 4.84 -2.11
C LEU A 107 -2.09 5.20 -3.19
N ALA A 108 -1.34 6.29 -3.01
CA ALA A 108 -0.26 6.66 -3.93
C ALA A 108 0.80 5.54 -3.98
N ASN A 109 1.21 5.03 -2.83
CA ASN A 109 2.16 3.94 -2.71
C ASN A 109 1.63 2.64 -3.34
N GLN A 110 0.35 2.32 -3.17
CA GLN A 110 -0.27 1.16 -3.84
C GLN A 110 -0.19 1.27 -5.38
N HIS A 111 -0.38 2.46 -5.93
CA HIS A 111 -0.19 2.69 -7.38
C HIS A 111 1.27 2.49 -7.81
N VAL A 112 2.22 3.05 -7.06
CA VAL A 112 3.65 2.87 -7.34
C VAL A 112 4.02 1.39 -7.29
N ILE A 113 3.56 0.68 -6.27
CA ILE A 113 3.81 -0.75 -6.07
C ILE A 113 3.13 -1.60 -7.16
N HIS A 114 1.93 -1.24 -7.61
CA HIS A 114 1.30 -1.88 -8.76
C HIS A 114 2.11 -1.69 -10.05
N ASN A 115 2.54 -0.47 -10.33
CA ASN A 115 3.40 -0.19 -11.48
C ASN A 115 4.72 -0.97 -11.41
N LEU A 116 5.32 -1.06 -10.23
CA LEU A 116 6.54 -1.82 -9.99
C LEU A 116 6.32 -3.31 -10.26
N SER A 117 5.20 -3.87 -9.79
CA SER A 117 4.80 -5.27 -10.05
C SER A 117 4.70 -5.55 -11.55
N GLU A 118 4.02 -4.68 -12.30
CA GLU A 118 3.87 -4.84 -13.77
C GLU A 118 5.21 -4.77 -14.51
N ARG A 119 6.13 -3.91 -14.05
CA ARG A 119 7.45 -3.70 -14.69
C ARG A 119 8.45 -4.81 -14.39
N THR A 120 8.43 -5.34 -13.17
CA THR A 120 9.41 -6.33 -12.69
C THR A 120 8.90 -7.77 -12.80
N GLY A 121 7.58 -7.97 -12.97
CA GLY A 121 6.94 -9.28 -12.91
C GLY A 121 6.85 -9.86 -11.50
N ILE A 122 7.31 -9.13 -10.47
CA ILE A 122 7.21 -9.56 -9.08
C ILE A 122 5.72 -9.56 -8.68
N PRO A 123 5.21 -10.64 -8.06
CA PRO A 123 3.82 -10.69 -7.62
C PRO A 123 3.46 -9.55 -6.67
N LEU A 124 2.41 -8.80 -7.01
CA LEU A 124 1.89 -7.68 -6.22
C LEU A 124 1.69 -8.01 -4.73
N PRO A 125 1.17 -9.20 -4.33
CA PRO A 125 1.03 -9.57 -2.92
C PRO A 125 2.33 -9.56 -2.10
N LEU A 126 3.48 -9.73 -2.76
CA LEU A 126 4.79 -9.71 -2.12
C LEU A 126 5.36 -8.30 -2.00
N LEU A 127 4.90 -7.36 -2.83
CA LEU A 127 5.34 -5.97 -2.81
C LEU A 127 4.47 -5.08 -1.91
N LEU A 128 3.16 -5.33 -1.84
CA LEU A 128 2.22 -4.52 -1.07
C LEU A 128 2.57 -4.34 0.42
N PRO A 129 3.00 -5.38 1.16
CA PRO A 129 3.39 -5.22 2.55
C PRO A 129 4.84 -4.74 2.73
N THR A 130 5.59 -4.52 1.64
CA THR A 130 7.05 -4.34 1.68
C THR A 130 7.46 -2.92 1.31
N GLN A 131 8.39 -2.38 2.08
CA GLN A 131 9.05 -1.11 1.82
C GLN A 131 10.48 -1.35 1.32
N PHE A 132 10.92 -0.49 0.42
CA PHE A 132 12.23 -0.55 -0.21
C PHE A 132 13.00 0.75 0.03
N ASP A 133 14.32 0.67 0.06
CA ASP A 133 15.19 1.85 -0.06
C ASP A 133 15.50 2.18 -1.53
N GLU A 134 16.28 3.25 -1.74
CA GLU A 134 16.74 3.71 -3.07
C GLU A 134 17.59 2.67 -3.81
N LEU A 135 18.11 1.64 -3.13
CA LEU A 135 18.91 0.57 -3.71
C LEU A 135 18.08 -0.70 -3.95
N GLY A 136 16.75 -0.63 -3.80
CA GLY A 136 15.84 -1.75 -3.94
C GLY A 136 15.94 -2.79 -2.81
N GLU A 137 16.63 -2.48 -1.71
CA GLU A 137 16.71 -3.36 -0.56
C GLU A 137 15.43 -3.28 0.27
N VAL A 138 14.97 -4.43 0.79
CA VAL A 138 13.84 -4.49 1.71
C VAL A 138 14.21 -3.83 3.04
N THR A 139 13.54 -2.74 3.40
CA THR A 139 13.76 -2.02 4.66
C THR A 139 12.80 -2.46 5.75
N GLU A 140 11.54 -2.71 5.39
CA GLU A 140 10.49 -3.10 6.30
C GLU A 140 9.46 -3.99 5.58
N ILE A 141 8.86 -4.93 6.31
CA ILE A 141 7.66 -5.65 5.89
C ILE A 141 6.63 -5.48 7.01
N HIS A 142 5.42 -5.03 6.65
CA HIS A 142 4.28 -4.96 7.57
C HIS A 142 4.01 -6.32 8.21
N ASP A 143 3.41 -6.32 9.41
CA ASP A 143 3.06 -7.56 10.08
C ASP A 143 2.08 -8.40 9.24
N LEU A 144 2.49 -9.63 8.99
CA LEU A 144 1.74 -10.62 8.23
C LEU A 144 1.00 -11.53 9.21
N ILE A 145 1.62 -11.82 10.35
CA ILE A 145 1.03 -12.67 11.38
C ILE A 145 1.14 -11.95 12.72
N VAL A 146 0.00 -11.84 13.42
CA VAL A 146 -0.08 -11.19 14.73
C VAL A 146 -0.72 -12.12 15.75
N ALA A 147 -0.55 -11.83 17.04
CA ALA A 147 -1.24 -12.56 18.08
C ALA A 147 -2.74 -12.23 18.07
N GLY A 148 -3.59 -13.25 17.93
CA GLY A 148 -5.03 -13.13 18.08
C GLY A 148 -5.48 -13.00 19.55
N PRO A 149 -6.80 -12.88 19.81
CA PRO A 149 -7.35 -12.69 21.15
C PRO A 149 -6.94 -13.77 22.16
N ASP A 150 -6.75 -15.00 21.70
CA ASP A 150 -6.36 -16.16 22.52
C ASP A 150 -4.85 -16.45 22.49
N GLY A 151 -4.05 -15.55 21.89
CA GLY A 151 -2.61 -15.74 21.69
C GLY A 151 -2.24 -16.64 20.51
N GLU A 152 -3.24 -17.18 19.81
CA GLU A 152 -3.05 -17.97 18.59
C GLU A 152 -2.63 -17.09 17.40
N PRO A 153 -1.89 -17.62 16.41
CA PRO A 153 -1.52 -16.89 15.21
C PRO A 153 -2.75 -16.43 14.41
N PHE A 154 -2.82 -15.14 14.11
CA PHE A 154 -3.85 -14.53 13.28
C PHE A 154 -3.22 -13.92 12.02
N LEU A 155 -3.72 -14.33 10.85
CA LEU A 155 -3.26 -13.84 9.56
C LEU A 155 -3.83 -12.46 9.26
N THR A 156 -2.98 -11.48 8.98
CA THR A 156 -3.43 -10.17 8.51
C THR A 156 -3.89 -10.25 7.05
N GLN A 157 -4.50 -9.17 6.54
CA GLN A 157 -4.94 -9.08 5.14
C GLN A 157 -3.83 -9.31 4.11
N TRP A 158 -2.57 -9.19 4.52
CA TRP A 158 -1.39 -9.35 3.66
C TRP A 158 -0.88 -10.79 3.62
N ALA A 159 -1.16 -11.59 4.65
CA ALA A 159 -0.48 -12.87 4.86
C ALA A 159 -0.90 -13.94 3.86
N VAL A 160 -2.20 -14.18 3.72
CA VAL A 160 -2.73 -15.22 2.82
C VAL A 160 -2.31 -14.95 1.37
N PRO A 161 -2.47 -13.74 0.82
CA PRO A 161 -2.00 -13.42 -0.53
C PRO A 161 -0.48 -13.60 -0.69
N ALA A 162 0.33 -13.19 0.29
CA ALA A 162 1.78 -13.33 0.22
C ALA A 162 2.21 -14.80 0.23
N ILE A 163 1.60 -15.62 1.10
CA ILE A 163 1.88 -17.06 1.16
C ILE A 163 1.52 -17.74 -0.17
N ALA A 164 0.34 -17.45 -0.72
CA ALA A 164 -0.09 -18.01 -1.99
C ALA A 164 0.85 -17.61 -3.13
N ALA A 165 1.25 -16.32 -3.18
CA ALA A 165 2.19 -15.83 -4.19
C ALA A 165 3.56 -16.52 -4.09
N LEU A 166 4.10 -16.75 -2.89
CA LEU A 166 5.35 -17.52 -2.74
C LEU A 166 5.22 -18.95 -3.25
N GLN A 167 4.08 -19.61 -2.98
CA GLN A 167 3.82 -20.97 -3.47
C GLN A 167 3.69 -21.04 -4.99
N GLU A 168 3.02 -20.06 -5.61
CA GLU A 168 2.90 -19.94 -7.07
C GLU A 168 4.26 -19.70 -7.76
N GLN A 169 5.22 -19.14 -7.02
CA GLN A 169 6.60 -18.93 -7.47
C GLN A 169 7.53 -20.11 -7.10
N ASP A 170 6.97 -21.27 -6.76
CA ASP A 170 7.68 -22.50 -6.38
C ASP A 170 8.62 -22.33 -5.16
N VAL A 171 8.38 -21.30 -4.31
CA VAL A 171 9.14 -21.11 -3.07
C VAL A 171 8.69 -22.13 -2.04
N GLN A 172 9.63 -22.95 -1.56
CA GLN A 172 9.35 -23.94 -0.53
C GLN A 172 9.17 -23.27 0.83
N LEU A 173 7.92 -23.16 1.27
CA LEU A 173 7.59 -22.65 2.59
C LEU A 173 7.72 -23.74 3.65
N PRO A 174 8.23 -23.40 4.85
CA PRO A 174 8.17 -24.25 6.03
C PRO A 174 6.74 -24.77 6.27
N GLN A 175 6.65 -26.03 6.71
CA GLN A 175 5.38 -26.72 6.90
C GLN A 175 4.44 -25.95 7.86
N GLU A 176 5.00 -25.30 8.86
CA GLU A 176 4.26 -24.51 9.84
C GLU A 176 3.52 -23.32 9.22
N LEU A 177 4.07 -22.70 8.17
CA LEU A 177 3.41 -21.62 7.44
C LEU A 177 2.37 -22.16 6.45
N ALA A 178 2.67 -23.29 5.81
CA ALA A 178 1.72 -23.95 4.92
C ALA A 178 0.46 -24.41 5.67
N GLU A 179 0.60 -24.88 6.91
CA GLU A 179 -0.51 -25.30 7.77
C GLU A 179 -1.45 -24.14 8.14
N LEU A 180 -0.98 -22.88 8.19
CA LEU A 180 -1.80 -21.72 8.59
C LEU A 180 -2.90 -21.38 7.56
N ILE A 181 -2.65 -21.66 6.28
CA ILE A 181 -3.60 -21.41 5.19
C ILE A 181 -4.67 -22.52 5.10
N TRP A 182 -4.40 -23.68 5.69
CA TRP A 182 -5.31 -24.83 5.70
C TRP A 182 -6.31 -24.79 6.85
N LEU A 183 -6.18 -23.80 7.75
CA LEU A 183 -7.20 -23.54 8.76
C LEU A 183 -8.44 -22.99 8.05
N PRO A 184 -9.62 -23.61 8.24
CA PRO A 184 -10.82 -23.22 7.55
C PRO A 184 -11.13 -21.76 7.86
N ASP A 185 -11.43 -20.99 6.81
CA ASP A 185 -11.80 -19.57 6.85
C ASP A 185 -12.63 -19.25 8.11
N SER A 186 -11.98 -18.68 9.12
CA SER A 186 -12.65 -18.03 10.25
C SER A 186 -13.03 -16.59 9.88
N PHE A 187 -13.33 -16.36 8.60
CA PHE A 187 -13.97 -15.15 8.08
C PHE A 187 -15.43 -15.47 7.74
N VAL A 188 -16.30 -15.41 8.77
CA VAL A 188 -17.73 -15.11 8.65
C VAL A 188 -18.02 -13.87 9.48
#